data_AF-A0A415E193-F1
#
_entry.id   AF-A0A415E193-F1
#
_cell.length_a   1.000
_cell.length_b   1.000
_cell.length_c   1.000
_cell.angle_alpha   90.00
_cell.angle_beta   90.00
_cell.angle_gamma   90.00
#
_symmetry.space_group_name_H-M   'P 1'
#
loop_
_entity.id
_entity.type
_entity.pdbx_description
1 polymer ?
#
loop_
_entity_poly.entity_id
_entity_poly.type
_entity_poly.pdbx_seq_one_letter_code
_entity_poly.pdbx_strand_id
1 'polypeptide(L)'
;MTYYYKRVNADGKVIMIGTQSSPVAPNKIGNEAITEEEYNALVDEIKSQAANVQDYVNRVRAGDITLEDVPSDYRPEIEVIINAPAPEEPNNPYGIPNEKYEEI
;
A
#
# COMPACT_ATOMS: atom_id res chain seq x y z
N MET A 1 -23.04 7.56 12.58
CA MET A 1 -21.89 8.43 12.90
C MET A 1 -20.64 7.65 12.55
N THR A 2 -19.78 8.22 11.70
CA THR A 2 -18.52 7.59 11.31
C THR A 2 -17.43 8.06 12.27
N TYR A 3 -16.63 7.13 12.77
CA TYR A 3 -15.46 7.42 13.59
C TYR A 3 -14.20 7.01 12.84
N TYR A 4 -13.17 7.84 12.90
CA TYR A 4 -11.91 7.66 12.20
C TYR A 4 -10.82 7.25 13.20
N TYR A 5 -9.95 6.35 12.77
CA TYR A 5 -8.83 5.92 13.61
C TYR A 5 -7.57 5.64 12.78
N LYS A 6 -6.43 5.75 13.45
CA LYS A 6 -5.15 5.19 13.00
C LYS A 6 -4.68 4.12 13.97
N ARG A 7 -3.81 3.25 13.50
CA ARG A 7 -3.08 2.29 14.34
C ARG A 7 -1.60 2.49 14.18
N VAL A 8 -0.89 2.57 15.30
CA VAL A 8 0.57 2.68 15.32
C VAL A 8 1.21 1.37 15.78
N ASN A 9 2.40 1.06 15.28
CA ASN A 9 3.22 -0.04 15.78
C ASN A 9 4.02 0.39 17.03
N ALA A 10 4.84 -0.52 17.58
CA ALA A 10 5.68 -0.24 18.75
C ALA A 10 6.69 0.91 18.54
N ASP A 11 7.04 1.22 17.29
CA ASP A 11 7.96 2.30 16.90
C ASP A 11 7.23 3.63 16.66
N GLY A 12 5.91 3.69 16.87
CA GLY A 12 5.10 4.88 16.62
C GLY A 12 4.75 5.12 15.15
N LYS A 13 5.07 4.18 14.24
CA LYS A 13 4.71 4.29 12.82
C LYS A 13 3.27 3.89 12.58
N VAL A 14 2.55 4.65 11.75
CA VAL A 14 1.19 4.30 11.32
C VAL A 14 1.26 3.05 10.43
N ILE A 15 0.51 2.02 10.82
CA ILE A 15 0.42 0.73 10.12
C ILE A 15 -0.98 0.42 9.60
N MET A 16 -1.98 1.22 9.97
CA MET A 16 -3.35 1.10 9.48
C MET A 16 -4.11 2.39 9.73
N ILE A 17 -4.98 2.76 8.80
CA ILE A 17 -6.01 3.79 8.98
C ILE A 17 -7.36 3.17 8.65
N GLY A 18 -8.43 3.63 9.29
CA GLY A 18 -9.75 3.08 9.03
C GLY A 18 -10.89 3.89 9.59
N THR A 19 -12.09 3.42 9.26
CA THR A 19 -13.36 3.95 9.76
C THR A 19 -14.13 2.87 10.50
N GLN A 20 -14.95 3.28 11.47
CA GLN A 20 -15.78 2.37 12.25
C GLN A 20 -17.08 3.03 12.71
N SER A 21 -18.10 2.21 12.99
CA SER A 21 -19.44 2.66 13.40
C SER A 21 -19.57 2.96 14.90
N SER A 22 -18.49 2.77 15.67
CA SER A 22 -18.45 2.99 17.12
C SER A 22 -17.21 3.80 17.49
N PRO A 23 -17.21 4.57 18.59
CA PRO A 23 -16.03 5.34 18.98
C PRO A 23 -14.85 4.43 19.31
N VAL A 24 -13.64 4.93 19.10
CA VAL A 24 -12.42 4.25 19.55
C VAL A 24 -12.43 4.22 21.07
N ALA A 25 -12.37 3.02 21.65
CA ALA A 25 -12.35 2.88 23.10
C ALA A 25 -11.02 3.43 23.66
N PRO A 26 -11.05 4.32 24.67
CA PRO A 26 -9.83 4.69 25.37
C PRO A 26 -9.21 3.42 25.95
N ASN A 27 -7.89 3.27 25.82
CA ASN A 27 -7.09 2.13 26.31
C ASN A 27 -7.15 0.83 25.48
N LYS A 28 -7.66 0.83 24.25
CA LYS A 28 -7.32 -0.24 23.30
C LYS A 28 -5.95 0.02 22.71
N ILE A 29 -4.96 -0.76 23.15
CA ILE A 29 -3.61 -0.74 22.58
C ILE A 29 -3.72 -0.91 21.06
N GLY A 30 -3.20 0.06 20.34
CA GLY A 30 -3.14 0.06 18.88
C GLY A 30 -3.96 1.17 18.25
N ASN A 31 -5.25 1.33 18.57
CA ASN A 31 -6.11 2.26 17.82
C ASN A 31 -6.20 3.63 18.51
N GLU A 32 -5.87 4.68 17.77
CA GLU A 32 -5.98 6.07 18.19
C GLU A 32 -7.10 6.76 17.41
N ALA A 33 -7.98 7.47 18.12
CA ALA A 33 -9.00 8.29 17.48
C ALA A 33 -8.33 9.47 16.77
N ILE A 34 -8.74 9.73 15.53
CA ILE A 34 -8.28 10.87 14.74
C ILE A 34 -9.48 11.64 14.20
N THR A 35 -9.23 12.85 13.72
CA THR A 35 -10.25 13.63 13.02
C THR A 35 -10.45 13.11 11.59
N GLU A 36 -11.58 13.46 10.98
CA GLU A 36 -11.81 13.21 9.55
C GLU A 36 -10.77 13.92 8.67
N GLU A 37 -10.35 15.13 9.05
CA GLU A 37 -9.31 15.90 8.35
C GLU A 37 -7.97 15.18 8.40
N GLU A 38 -7.56 14.67 9.57
CA GLU A 38 -6.33 13.89 9.72
C GLU A 38 -6.41 12.58 8.94
N TYR A 39 -7.57 11.90 8.95
CA TYR A 39 -7.78 10.70 8.15
C TYR A 39 -7.60 10.99 6.65
N ASN A 40 -8.22 12.05 6.14
CA ASN A 40 -8.11 12.41 4.73
C ASN A 40 -6.68 12.80 4.34
N ALA A 41 -5.97 13.54 5.20
CA ALA A 41 -4.55 13.84 4.99
C ALA A 41 -3.70 12.58 4.90
N LEU A 42 -3.91 11.60 5.80
CA LEU A 42 -3.22 10.31 5.76
C LEU A 42 -3.56 9.50 4.51
N VAL A 43 -4.82 9.51 4.06
CA VAL A 43 -5.24 8.85 2.82
C VAL A 43 -4.52 9.47 1.61
N ASP A 44 -4.43 10.79 1.55
CA ASP A 44 -3.80 11.49 0.44
C ASP A 44 -2.28 11.28 0.43
N GLU A 45 -1.64 11.23 1.61
CA GLU A 45 -0.24 10.86 1.76
C GLU A 45 0.02 9.44 1.22
N ILE A 46 -0.79 8.45 1.63
CA ILE A 46 -0.68 7.06 1.16
C ILE A 46 -0.85 6.97 -0.36
N LYS A 47 -1.83 7.69 -0.93
CA LYS A 47 -2.04 7.73 -2.38
C LYS A 47 -0.86 8.35 -3.12
N SER A 48 -0.31 9.44 -2.58
CA SER A 48 0.85 10.11 -3.16
C SER A 48 2.09 9.21 -3.13
N GLN A 49 2.32 8.53 -2.00
CA GLN A 49 3.39 7.55 -1.87
C GLN A 49 3.22 6.40 -2.86
N ALA A 50 2.03 5.79 -2.95
CA ALA A 50 1.76 4.71 -3.90
C ALA A 50 1.96 5.14 -5.36
N ALA A 51 1.57 6.36 -5.72
CA ALA A 51 1.79 6.90 -7.05
C ALA A 51 3.29 7.08 -7.36
N ASN A 52 4.06 7.59 -6.40
CA ASN A 52 5.52 7.73 -6.53
C ASN A 52 6.22 6.36 -6.66
N VAL A 53 5.83 5.38 -5.83
CA VAL A 53 6.35 4.01 -5.91
C VAL A 53 6.10 3.44 -7.29
N GLN A 54 4.87 3.56 -7.81
CA GLN A 54 4.53 3.06 -9.14
C GLN A 54 5.33 3.75 -10.26
N ASP A 55 5.51 5.08 -10.19
CA ASP A 55 6.32 5.82 -11.16
C ASP A 55 7.77 5.33 -11.17
N TYR A 56 8.40 5.22 -10.00
CA TYR A 56 9.76 4.71 -9.89
C TYR A 56 9.90 3.27 -10.35
N VAL A 57 8.95 2.37 -10.00
CA VAL A 57 8.93 0.99 -10.51
C VAL A 57 8.93 0.97 -12.02
N ASN A 58 8.07 1.78 -12.66
CA ASN A 58 7.97 1.84 -14.12
C ASN A 58 9.27 2.31 -14.75
N ARG A 59 9.88 3.38 -14.20
CA ARG A 59 11.14 3.94 -14.70
C ARG A 59 12.33 2.99 -14.51
N VAL A 60 12.39 2.28 -13.38
CA VAL A 60 13.40 1.23 -13.13
C VAL A 60 13.22 0.07 -14.11
N ARG A 61 12.00 -0.42 -14.32
CA ARG A 61 11.71 -1.51 -15.27
C ARG A 61 11.98 -1.12 -16.73
N ALA A 62 11.75 0.13 -17.09
CA ALA A 62 12.08 0.67 -18.40
C ALA A 62 13.60 0.84 -18.61
N GLY A 63 14.39 0.84 -17.54
CA GLY A 63 15.82 1.13 -17.57
C GLY A 63 16.15 2.62 -17.68
N ASP A 64 15.18 3.50 -17.44
CA ASP A 64 15.37 4.96 -17.46
C ASP A 64 16.18 5.44 -16.25
N ILE A 65 16.08 4.72 -15.13
CA ILE A 65 16.83 4.96 -13.90
C ILE A 65 17.26 3.62 -13.28
N THR A 66 18.21 3.67 -12.35
CA THR A 66 18.57 2.52 -11.52
C THR A 66 17.93 2.62 -10.13
N LEU A 67 17.95 1.52 -9.36
CA LEU A 67 17.52 1.53 -7.96
C LEU A 67 18.30 2.52 -7.08
N GLU A 68 19.54 2.84 -7.46
CA GLU A 68 20.38 3.79 -6.71
C GLU A 68 19.88 5.23 -6.85
N ASP A 69 19.20 5.54 -7.96
CA ASP A 69 18.62 6.86 -8.24
C ASP A 69 17.30 7.10 -7.51
N VAL A 70 16.67 6.04 -7.00
CA VAL A 70 15.42 6.10 -6.23
C VAL A 70 15.71 6.65 -4.82
N PRO A 71 14.89 7.54 -4.24
CA PRO A 71 15.06 7.98 -2.85
C PRO A 71 14.95 6.81 -1.86
N SER A 72 15.72 6.85 -0.77
CA SER A 72 15.82 5.75 0.23
C SER A 72 14.49 5.30 0.80
N ASP A 73 13.52 6.22 0.91
CA ASP A 73 12.22 5.95 1.52
C ASP A 73 11.34 5.03 0.66
N TYR A 74 11.55 5.03 -0.66
CA TYR A 74 10.80 4.21 -1.61
C TYR A 74 11.54 2.93 -2.03
N ARG A 75 12.89 2.92 -1.92
CA ARG A 75 13.72 1.78 -2.38
C ARG A 75 13.26 0.42 -1.84
N PRO A 76 12.99 0.22 -0.53
CA PRO A 76 12.62 -1.09 -0.02
C PRO A 76 11.34 -1.63 -0.66
N GLU A 77 10.34 -0.76 -0.84
CA GLU A 77 9.06 -1.13 -1.43
C GLU A 77 9.21 -1.44 -2.94
N ILE A 78 9.97 -0.62 -3.65
CA ILE A 78 10.26 -0.82 -5.08
C ILE A 78 11.04 -2.10 -5.31
N GLU A 79 12.05 -2.37 -4.49
CA GLU A 79 12.87 -3.59 -4.56
C GLU A 79 12.03 -4.85 -4.41
N VAL A 80 11.04 -4.86 -3.51
CA VAL A 80 10.08 -5.97 -3.40
C VAL A 80 9.27 -6.13 -4.68
N ILE A 81 8.77 -5.03 -5.27
CA ILE A 81 7.89 -5.07 -6.46
C ILE A 81 8.63 -5.50 -7.72
N ILE A 82 9.88 -5.08 -7.92
CA ILE A 82 10.66 -5.45 -9.11
C ILE A 82 11.19 -6.88 -9.04
N ASN A 83 11.50 -7.37 -7.84
CA ASN A 83 11.98 -8.73 -7.62
C ASN A 83 10.82 -9.73 -7.49
N ALA A 84 9.59 -9.24 -7.25
CA ALA A 84 8.42 -10.06 -7.37
C ALA A 84 8.29 -10.54 -8.82
N PRO A 85 7.96 -11.84 -9.04
CA PRO A 85 7.59 -12.29 -10.38
C PRO A 85 6.48 -11.37 -10.90
N ALA A 86 6.57 -10.99 -12.18
CA ALA A 86 5.48 -10.25 -12.80
C ALA A 86 4.18 -11.01 -12.50
N PRO A 87 3.10 -10.31 -12.07
CA PRO A 87 1.83 -10.98 -11.89
C PRO A 87 1.54 -11.71 -13.20
N GLU A 88 1.39 -13.03 -13.14
CA GLU A 88 0.99 -13.79 -14.32
C GLU A 88 -0.36 -13.25 -14.72
N GLU A 89 -0.39 -12.39 -15.74
CA GLU A 89 -1.66 -12.04 -16.35
C GLU A 89 -2.22 -13.34 -16.90
N PRO A 90 -3.41 -13.76 -16.44
CA PRO A 90 -4.03 -14.95 -16.98
C PRO A 90 -4.20 -14.76 -18.48
N ASN A 91 -3.56 -15.62 -19.29
CA ASN A 91 -3.57 -15.52 -20.76
C ASN A 91 -4.89 -16.04 -21.36
N ASN A 92 -5.95 -16.11 -20.54
CA ASN A 92 -7.28 -16.51 -20.96
C ASN A 92 -8.25 -15.32 -20.85
N PRO A 93 -9.27 -15.28 -21.71
CA PRO A 93 -10.22 -14.16 -21.77
C PRO A 93 -11.12 -14.04 -20.53
N TYR A 94 -11.00 -14.96 -19.57
CA TYR A 94 -11.85 -15.05 -18.39
C TYR A 94 -11.16 -14.61 -17.09
N GLY A 95 -9.88 -14.22 -17.13
CA GLY A 95 -9.15 -13.76 -15.95
C GLY A 95 -8.88 -14.86 -14.91
N ILE A 96 -8.98 -16.14 -15.30
CA ILE A 96 -8.77 -17.29 -14.42
C ILE A 96 -7.27 -17.55 -14.30
N PRO A 97 -6.67 -17.78 -13.13
CA PRO A 97 -5.25 -18.15 -13.04
C PRO A 97 -4.88 -19.29 -14.01
N ASN A 98 -3.75 -19.19 -14.72
CA ASN A 98 -3.36 -20.15 -15.77
C ASN A 98 -3.36 -21.61 -15.27
N GLU A 99 -2.90 -21.83 -14.03
CA GLU A 99 -2.91 -23.14 -13.37
C GLU A 99 -4.30 -23.80 -13.33
N LYS A 100 -5.36 -23.01 -13.18
CA LYS A 100 -6.75 -23.52 -13.18
C LYS A 100 -7.34 -23.62 -14.58
N TYR A 101 -6.76 -22.95 -15.56
CA TYR A 101 -7.20 -22.98 -16.95
C TYR A 101 -6.68 -24.23 -17.69
N GLU A 102 -5.52 -24.77 -17.28
CA GLU A 102 -4.99 -26.02 -17.85
C GLU A 102 -5.72 -27.29 -17.35
N GLU A 103 -6.51 -27.18 -16.27
CA GLU A 103 -7.26 -28.30 -15.68
C GLU A 103 -8.71 -28.47 -16.22
N ILE A 104 -9.18 -27.57 -17.09
CA ILE A 104 -10.53 -27.57 -17.69
C ILE A 104 -10.53 -28.01 -19.14
#